data_AF-A0A920NYM0-F1
#
_entry.id   AF-A0A920NYM0-F1
#
_cell.length_a   1.000
_cell.length_b   1.000
_cell.length_c   1.000
_cell.angle_alpha   90.00
_cell.angle_beta   90.00
_cell.angle_gamma   90.00
#
_symmetry.space_group_name_H-M   'P 1'
#
loop_
_entity.id
_entity.type
_entity.pdbx_description
1 polymer ?
#
loop_
_entity_poly.entity_id
_entity_poly.type
_entity_poly.pdbx_seq_one_letter_code
_entity_poly.pdbx_strand_id
1 'polypeptide(L)'
;MSKSISLFSALLCTFIWGTTFIAQDTGMDNIGPFTFNAVRFFVGFLAIIPLMILFELKNFKSEFKLDKKTFIIYSLLIGISLFLGSALQQVALLYTDVANAAFFTIFYVPMVPIIIFLFGKKSMHWSVWPSVVLCLIGGYLLTNFHDATVRLGDTLVVLGALILEHSYHFYWDHYN
;
A
#
# COMPACT_ATOMS: atom_id res chain seq x y z
N MET A 1 -11.31 -15.54 -14.79
CA MET A 1 -10.90 -16.26 -13.56
C MET A 1 -12.13 -16.78 -12.85
N SER A 2 -12.13 -18.00 -12.30
CA SER A 2 -13.26 -18.46 -11.47
C SER A 2 -13.29 -17.70 -10.15
N LYS A 3 -14.49 -17.46 -9.58
CA LYS A 3 -14.65 -16.73 -8.30
C LYS A 3 -13.82 -17.36 -7.18
N SER A 4 -13.70 -18.69 -7.17
CA SER A 4 -12.94 -19.44 -6.17
C SER A 4 -11.43 -19.17 -6.25
N ILE A 5 -10.86 -19.06 -7.46
CA ILE A 5 -9.43 -18.76 -7.63
C ILE A 5 -9.12 -17.35 -7.12
N SER A 6 -10.00 -16.38 -7.40
CA SER A 6 -9.83 -15.01 -6.91
C SER A 6 -9.88 -14.91 -5.39
N LEU A 7 -10.83 -15.62 -4.75
CA LEU A 7 -10.91 -15.67 -3.28
C LEU A 7 -9.68 -16.33 -2.66
N PHE A 8 -9.21 -17.43 -3.25
CA PHE A 8 -8.01 -18.12 -2.78
C PHE A 8 -6.76 -17.25 -2.89
N SER A 9 -6.59 -16.54 -4.02
CA SER A 9 -5.49 -15.59 -4.19
C SER A 9 -5.55 -14.44 -3.18
N ALA A 10 -6.75 -13.92 -2.88
CA ALA A 10 -6.92 -12.88 -1.87
C ALA A 10 -6.53 -13.38 -0.47
N LEU A 11 -6.96 -14.58 -0.08
CA LEU A 11 -6.59 -15.19 1.20
C LEU A 11 -5.08 -15.42 1.33
N LEU A 12 -4.43 -15.95 0.29
CA LEU A 12 -2.98 -16.11 0.27
C LEU A 12 -2.26 -14.77 0.37
N CYS A 13 -2.74 -13.75 -0.35
CA CYS A 13 -2.16 -12.41 -0.30
C CYS A 13 -2.24 -11.83 1.11
N THR A 14 -3.41 -11.88 1.77
CA THR A 14 -3.59 -11.38 3.14
C THR A 14 -2.74 -12.16 4.14
N PHE A 15 -2.61 -13.48 4.00
CA PHE A 15 -1.78 -14.30 4.87
C PHE A 15 -0.29 -13.94 4.76
N ILE A 16 0.24 -13.85 3.52
CA ILE A 16 1.62 -13.45 3.27
C ILE A 16 1.84 -12.03 3.80
N TRP A 17 0.94 -11.10 3.49
CA TRP A 17 1.06 -9.72 3.95
C TRP A 17 1.05 -9.61 5.48
N GLY A 18 0.13 -10.28 6.17
CA GLY A 18 0.06 -10.25 7.64
C GLY A 18 1.34 -10.77 8.31
N THR A 19 1.86 -11.91 7.84
CA THR A 19 3.11 -12.48 8.39
C THR A 19 4.34 -11.61 8.11
N THR A 20 4.35 -10.83 7.02
CA THR A 20 5.48 -9.94 6.72
C THR A 20 5.65 -8.79 7.70
N PHE A 21 4.65 -8.40 8.49
CA PHE A 21 4.84 -7.36 9.52
C PHE A 21 5.78 -7.81 10.63
N ILE A 22 5.65 -9.06 11.07
CA ILE A 22 6.52 -9.67 12.08
C ILE A 22 7.95 -9.76 11.54
N ALA A 23 8.11 -10.19 10.28
CA ALA A 23 9.41 -10.24 9.62
C ALA A 23 10.05 -8.85 9.41
N GLN A 24 9.23 -7.81 9.19
CA GLN A 24 9.69 -6.43 9.08
C GLN A 24 10.21 -5.90 10.40
N ASP A 25 9.44 -6.11 11.47
CA ASP A 25 9.75 -5.68 12.84
C ASP A 25 11.07 -6.32 13.30
N THR A 26 11.11 -7.65 13.36
CA THR A 26 12.32 -8.42 13.72
C THR A 26 13.52 -8.17 12.79
N GLY A 27 13.27 -7.92 11.51
CA GLY A 27 14.31 -7.68 10.52
C GLY A 27 14.98 -6.32 10.69
N MET A 28 14.21 -5.27 11.02
CA MET A 28 14.74 -3.92 11.15
C MET A 28 15.50 -3.69 12.45
N ASP A 29 15.29 -4.50 13.49
CA ASP A 29 16.03 -4.40 14.75
C ASP A 29 17.55 -4.50 14.56
N ASN A 30 18.01 -5.30 13.60
CA ASN A 30 19.43 -5.56 13.38
C ASN A 30 20.10 -4.59 12.38
N ILE A 31 19.37 -4.13 11.37
CA ILE A 31 19.94 -3.35 10.24
C ILE A 31 19.37 -1.93 10.13
N GLY A 32 18.41 -1.58 10.97
CA GLY A 32 17.67 -0.32 10.95
C GLY A 32 16.55 -0.28 9.90
N PRO A 33 15.59 0.65 10.05
CA PRO A 33 14.38 0.72 9.23
C PRO A 33 14.69 1.05 7.75
N PHE A 34 15.56 2.02 7.49
CA PHE A 34 15.84 2.47 6.13
C PHE A 34 16.64 1.43 5.34
N THR A 35 17.59 0.74 5.97
CA THR A 35 18.37 -0.32 5.35
C THR A 35 17.48 -1.52 5.03
N PHE A 36 16.59 -1.91 5.96
CA PHE A 36 15.62 -2.97 5.71
C PHE A 36 14.74 -2.64 4.49
N ASN A 37 14.22 -1.41 4.44
CA ASN A 37 13.38 -0.98 3.33
C ASN A 37 14.15 -0.94 2.00
N ALA A 38 15.40 -0.48 2.00
CA ALA A 38 16.26 -0.47 0.81
C ALA A 38 16.52 -1.89 0.28
N VAL A 39 16.86 -2.84 1.14
CA VAL A 39 17.06 -4.24 0.76
C VAL A 39 15.76 -4.86 0.25
N ARG A 40 14.63 -4.60 0.92
CA ARG A 40 13.31 -5.08 0.50
C ARG A 40 12.96 -4.64 -0.93
N PHE A 41 13.11 -3.35 -1.24
CA PHE A 41 12.86 -2.84 -2.59
C PHE A 41 13.88 -3.34 -3.60
N PHE A 42 15.14 -3.52 -3.21
CA PHE A 42 16.16 -4.07 -4.10
C PHE A 42 15.87 -5.52 -4.49
N VAL A 43 15.52 -6.37 -3.52
CA VAL A 43 15.12 -7.76 -3.79
C VAL A 43 13.83 -7.80 -4.61
N GLY A 44 12.84 -6.94 -4.30
CA GLY A 44 11.61 -6.82 -5.09
C GLY A 44 11.89 -6.42 -6.53
N PHE A 45 12.79 -5.47 -6.76
CA PHE A 45 13.23 -5.07 -8.09
C PHE A 45 13.85 -6.25 -8.86
N LEU A 46 14.79 -6.99 -8.24
CA LEU A 46 15.40 -8.17 -8.86
C LEU A 46 14.38 -9.27 -9.17
N ALA A 47 13.40 -9.49 -8.30
CA ALA A 47 12.35 -10.49 -8.51
C ALA A 47 11.41 -10.12 -9.67
N ILE A 48 11.17 -8.83 -9.90
CA ILE A 48 10.28 -8.34 -10.96
C ILE A 48 10.97 -8.28 -12.33
N ILE A 49 12.30 -8.11 -12.40
CA ILE A 49 13.04 -8.02 -13.67
C ILE A 49 12.73 -9.18 -14.64
N PRO A 50 12.78 -10.47 -14.24
CA PRO A 50 12.48 -11.57 -15.15
C PRO A 50 11.03 -11.54 -15.67
N LEU A 51 10.07 -11.17 -14.82
CA LEU A 51 8.67 -11.04 -15.19
C LEU A 51 8.48 -9.91 -16.21
N MET A 52 9.12 -8.76 -15.99
CA MET A 52 9.09 -7.63 -16.92
C MET A 52 9.68 -8.00 -18.29
N ILE A 53 10.77 -8.76 -18.31
CA ILE A 53 11.40 -9.25 -19.54
C ILE A 53 10.47 -10.22 -20.30
N LEU A 54 9.80 -11.14 -19.60
CA LEU A 54 8.99 -12.16 -20.25
C LEU A 54 7.65 -11.63 -20.77
N PHE A 55 6.99 -10.72 -20.05
CA PHE A 55 5.62 -10.32 -20.34
C PHE A 55 5.48 -8.88 -20.86
N GLU A 56 6.29 -7.94 -20.38
CA GLU A 56 6.04 -6.50 -20.59
C GLU A 56 7.07 -5.80 -21.50
N LEU A 57 8.11 -6.50 -21.97
CA LEU A 57 9.22 -5.91 -22.72
C LEU A 57 8.80 -5.15 -23.99
N LYS A 58 7.75 -5.63 -24.67
CA LYS A 58 7.21 -4.98 -25.89
C LYS A 58 6.45 -3.70 -25.54
N ASN A 59 5.60 -3.75 -24.52
CA ASN A 59 4.76 -2.62 -24.07
C ASN A 59 5.63 -1.49 -23.49
N PHE A 60 6.65 -1.85 -22.72
CA PHE A 60 7.61 -0.88 -22.18
C PHE A 60 8.33 -0.11 -23.29
N LYS A 61 8.78 -0.80 -24.36
CA LYS A 61 9.47 -0.14 -25.48
C LYS A 61 8.56 0.78 -26.29
N SER A 62 7.27 0.47 -26.41
CA SER A 62 6.31 1.34 -27.12
C SER A 62 5.98 2.59 -26.32
N GLU A 63 5.65 2.45 -25.03
CA GLU A 63 5.31 3.61 -24.18
C GLU A 63 6.50 4.52 -23.94
N PHE A 64 7.69 3.94 -23.69
CA PHE A 64 8.91 4.71 -23.50
C PHE A 64 9.37 5.44 -24.77
N LYS A 65 8.92 5.04 -25.97
CA LYS A 65 9.22 5.78 -27.20
C LYS A 65 8.24 6.92 -27.46
N LEU A 66 6.98 6.75 -27.05
CA LEU A 66 5.91 7.71 -27.34
C LEU A 66 6.03 8.96 -26.47
N ASP A 67 6.29 8.81 -25.17
CA ASP A 67 6.36 9.96 -24.26
C ASP A 67 7.32 9.76 -23.08
N LYS A 68 8.63 9.85 -23.38
CA LYS A 68 9.70 9.69 -22.38
C LYS A 68 9.57 10.65 -21.20
N LYS A 69 9.19 11.90 -21.47
CA LYS A 69 9.20 12.96 -20.45
C LYS A 69 8.11 12.70 -19.43
N THR A 70 6.90 12.41 -19.91
CA THR A 70 5.74 12.10 -19.08
C THR A 70 5.95 10.78 -18.33
N PHE A 71 6.48 9.74 -19.00
CA PHE A 71 6.81 8.47 -18.35
C PHE A 71 7.81 8.63 -17.19
N ILE A 72 8.87 9.41 -17.38
CA ILE A 72 9.87 9.67 -16.33
C ILE A 72 9.24 10.44 -15.17
N ILE A 73 8.45 11.48 -15.44
CA ILE A 73 7.79 12.28 -14.40
C ILE A 73 6.88 11.42 -13.55
N TYR A 74 6.03 10.59 -14.17
CA TYR A 74 5.11 9.73 -13.43
C TYR A 74 5.83 8.62 -12.67
N SER A 75 6.84 8.00 -13.27
CA SER A 75 7.66 7.00 -12.59
C SER A 75 8.36 7.58 -11.36
N LEU A 76 8.90 8.81 -11.47
CA LEU A 76 9.50 9.53 -10.35
C LEU A 76 8.48 9.86 -9.26
N LEU A 77 7.30 10.36 -9.65
CA LEU A 77 6.24 10.74 -8.72
C LEU A 77 5.74 9.53 -7.91
N ILE A 78 5.45 8.42 -8.59
CA ILE A 78 5.05 7.16 -7.95
C ILE A 78 6.19 6.63 -7.07
N GLY A 79 7.43 6.67 -7.55
CA GLY A 79 8.60 6.21 -6.80
C GLY A 79 8.82 6.99 -5.51
N ILE A 80 8.75 8.32 -5.54
CA ILE A 80 8.87 9.17 -4.37
C ILE A 80 7.71 8.90 -3.39
N SER A 81 6.49 8.79 -3.91
CA SER A 81 5.31 8.52 -3.10
C SER A 81 5.39 7.16 -2.38
N LEU A 82 5.84 6.11 -3.08
CA LEU A 82 6.07 4.78 -2.51
C LEU A 82 7.22 4.78 -1.49
N PHE A 83 8.31 5.51 -1.77
CA PHE A 83 9.42 5.65 -0.85
C PHE A 83 8.98 6.32 0.45
N LEU A 84 8.27 7.45 0.36
CA LEU A 84 7.75 8.15 1.54
C LEU A 84 6.78 7.25 2.31
N GLY A 85 5.78 6.66 1.65
CA GLY A 85 4.80 5.79 2.33
C GLY A 85 5.45 4.62 3.06
N SER A 86 6.36 3.91 2.40
CA SER A 86 7.07 2.76 2.99
C SER A 86 8.06 3.17 4.09
N ALA A 87 8.77 4.29 3.95
CA ALA A 87 9.66 4.80 4.97
C ALA A 87 8.88 5.18 6.24
N LEU A 88 7.74 5.86 6.08
CA LEU A 88 6.87 6.25 7.18
C LEU A 88 6.26 5.04 7.88
N GLN A 89 5.81 4.04 7.11
CA GLN A 89 5.29 2.78 7.66
C GLN A 89 6.38 2.00 8.42
N GLN A 90 7.59 1.92 7.89
CA GLN A 90 8.70 1.22 8.54
C GLN A 90 9.13 1.94 9.83
N VAL A 91 9.16 3.28 9.83
CA VAL A 91 9.44 4.06 11.03
C VAL A 91 8.32 3.92 12.06
N ALA A 92 7.05 3.85 11.64
CA ALA A 92 5.93 3.66 12.55
C ALA A 92 6.08 2.36 13.36
N LEU A 93 6.56 1.27 12.75
CA LEU A 93 6.80 0.00 13.42
C LEU A 93 7.87 0.07 14.53
N LEU A 94 8.89 0.94 14.43
CA LEU A 94 9.82 1.18 15.54
C LEU A 94 9.13 1.75 16.79
N TYR A 95 8.00 2.41 16.56
CA TYR A 95 7.26 3.12 17.56
C TYR A 95 5.94 2.42 17.90
N THR A 96 5.62 1.24 17.39
CA THR A 96 4.36 0.61 17.78
C THR A 96 4.43 -0.89 17.61
N ASP A 97 3.73 -1.61 18.48
CA ASP A 97 3.66 -3.06 18.36
C ASP A 97 3.06 -3.44 17.01
N VAL A 98 3.52 -4.55 16.46
CA VAL A 98 3.03 -5.11 15.18
C VAL A 98 1.50 -5.20 15.14
N ALA A 99 0.87 -5.58 16.26
CA ALA A 99 -0.58 -5.66 16.38
C ALA A 99 -1.27 -4.29 16.28
N ASN A 100 -0.72 -3.27 16.94
CA ASN A 100 -1.22 -1.90 16.90
C ASN A 100 -0.96 -1.25 15.53
N ALA A 101 0.21 -1.47 14.95
CA ALA A 101 0.53 -1.02 13.59
C ALA A 101 -0.43 -1.60 12.55
N ALA A 102 -0.69 -2.91 12.62
CA ALA A 102 -1.64 -3.57 11.73
C ALA A 102 -3.06 -3.00 11.91
N PHE A 103 -3.48 -2.72 13.15
CA PHE A 103 -4.76 -2.06 13.41
C PHE A 103 -4.86 -0.68 12.76
N PHE A 104 -3.84 0.17 12.90
CA PHE A 104 -3.87 1.50 12.29
C PHE A 104 -3.89 1.45 10.77
N THR A 105 -3.19 0.48 10.18
CA THR A 105 -3.33 0.25 8.73
C THR A 105 -4.76 -0.13 8.37
N ILE A 106 -5.52 -0.89 9.16
CA ILE A 106 -6.92 -1.21 8.84
C ILE A 106 -7.81 0.04 8.68
N PHE A 107 -7.47 1.19 9.27
CA PHE A 107 -8.20 2.45 9.01
C PHE A 107 -8.06 2.97 7.57
N TYR A 108 -7.12 2.48 6.75
CA TYR A 108 -7.16 2.77 5.31
C TYR A 108 -8.38 2.12 4.63
N VAL A 109 -8.91 1.01 5.18
CA VAL A 109 -10.04 0.26 4.60
C VAL A 109 -11.33 1.09 4.52
N PRO A 110 -11.76 1.86 5.55
CA PRO A 110 -12.85 2.82 5.40
C PRO A 110 -12.46 4.07 4.61
N MET A 111 -11.18 4.50 4.60
CA MET A 111 -10.75 5.68 3.84
C MET A 111 -10.98 5.51 2.33
N VAL A 112 -10.64 4.36 1.75
CA VAL A 112 -10.82 4.09 0.31
C VAL A 112 -12.26 4.32 -0.19
N PRO A 113 -13.31 3.73 0.40
CA PRO A 113 -14.69 3.96 -0.02
C PRO A 113 -15.16 5.40 0.24
N ILE A 114 -14.68 6.05 1.31
CA ILE A 114 -15.01 7.46 1.61
C ILE A 114 -14.43 8.39 0.54
N ILE A 115 -13.18 8.19 0.14
CA ILE A 115 -12.54 9.00 -0.89
C ILE A 115 -13.20 8.75 -2.26
N ILE A 116 -13.50 7.49 -2.60
CA ILE A 116 -14.26 7.16 -3.81
C ILE A 116 -15.65 7.78 -3.78
N PHE A 117 -16.30 7.87 -2.63
CA PHE A 117 -17.60 8.53 -2.49
C PHE A 117 -17.50 10.06 -2.62
N LEU A 118 -16.42 10.68 -2.13
CA LEU A 118 -16.20 12.13 -2.19
C LEU A 118 -15.71 12.62 -3.55
N PHE A 119 -14.83 11.86 -4.21
CA PHE A 119 -14.15 12.27 -5.46
C PHE A 119 -14.55 11.42 -6.68
N GLY A 120 -15.10 10.22 -6.48
CA GLY A 120 -15.49 9.31 -7.54
C GLY A 120 -16.92 9.55 -8.02
N LYS A 121 -17.11 9.72 -9.33
CA LYS A 121 -18.43 9.84 -9.99
C LYS A 121 -19.29 8.55 -9.96
N LYS A 122 -18.90 7.50 -9.23
CA LYS A 122 -19.62 6.21 -9.18
C LYS A 122 -20.09 5.88 -7.76
N SER A 123 -21.39 5.64 -7.62
CA SER A 123 -22.02 5.21 -6.37
C SER A 123 -21.56 3.81 -5.97
N MET A 124 -21.05 3.68 -4.75
CA MET A 124 -20.72 2.37 -4.17
C MET A 124 -21.96 1.53 -3.86
N HIS A 125 -21.84 0.22 -4.04
CA HIS A 125 -22.87 -0.73 -3.66
C HIS A 125 -23.00 -0.82 -2.13
N TRP A 126 -24.24 -0.84 -1.62
CA TRP A 126 -24.55 -0.83 -0.18
C TRP A 126 -23.83 -1.94 0.62
N SER A 127 -23.51 -3.06 -0.03
CA SER A 127 -22.77 -4.18 0.57
C SER A 127 -21.36 -3.87 1.06
N VAL A 128 -20.76 -2.73 0.69
CA VAL A 128 -19.42 -2.34 1.15
C VAL A 128 -19.42 -1.91 2.63
N TRP A 129 -20.48 -1.24 3.07
CA TRP A 129 -20.58 -0.68 4.43
C TRP A 129 -20.54 -1.75 5.54
N PRO A 130 -21.30 -2.86 5.47
CA PRO A 130 -21.20 -3.92 6.46
C PRO A 130 -19.80 -4.55 6.53
N SER A 131 -19.10 -4.68 5.39
CA SER A 131 -17.75 -5.23 5.33
C SER A 131 -16.73 -4.31 6.01
N VAL A 132 -16.87 -2.99 5.83
CA VAL A 132 -16.04 -1.99 6.51
C VAL A 132 -16.24 -2.06 8.02
N VAL A 133 -17.50 -2.12 8.48
CA VAL A 133 -17.80 -2.24 9.92
C VAL A 133 -17.23 -3.52 10.51
N LEU A 134 -17.40 -4.66 9.83
CA LEU A 134 -16.85 -5.94 10.30
C LEU A 134 -15.32 -5.92 10.37
N CYS A 135 -14.66 -5.28 9.41
CA CYS A 135 -13.21 -5.11 9.39
C CYS A 135 -12.70 -4.26 10.56
N LEU A 136 -13.40 -3.16 10.89
CA LEU A 136 -13.07 -2.30 12.04
C LEU A 136 -13.25 -3.03 13.38
N ILE A 137 -14.33 -3.81 13.53
CA ILE A 137 -14.56 -4.62 14.73
C ILE A 137 -13.45 -5.67 14.88
N GLY A 138 -13.10 -6.35 13.79
CA GLY A 138 -12.01 -7.34 13.78
C GLY A 138 -10.65 -6.73 14.17
N GLY A 139 -10.34 -5.56 13.63
CA GLY A 139 -9.14 -4.81 14.01
C GLY A 139 -9.15 -4.41 15.49
N TYR A 140 -10.28 -3.91 16.00
CA TYR A 140 -10.41 -3.47 17.38
C TYR A 140 -10.14 -4.61 18.36
N LEU A 141 -10.64 -5.81 18.08
CA LEU A 141 -10.42 -7.01 18.91
C LEU A 141 -8.97 -7.50 18.93
N LEU A 142 -8.17 -7.14 17.92
CA LEU A 142 -6.75 -7.52 17.84
C LEU A 142 -5.82 -6.54 18.59
N THR A 143 -6.34 -5.41 19.06
CA THR A 143 -5.55 -4.28 19.60
C THR A 143 -5.59 -4.26 21.12
N ASN A 144 -4.41 -4.16 21.77
CA ASN A 144 -4.33 -3.95 23.23
C ASN A 144 -4.28 -2.44 23.53
N PHE A 145 -5.37 -1.88 24.03
CA PHE A 145 -5.54 -0.42 24.27
C PHE A 145 -4.77 0.13 25.48
N HIS A 146 -3.92 -0.65 26.14
CA HIS A 146 -3.33 -0.24 27.42
C HIS A 146 -2.29 0.89 27.31
N ASP A 147 -1.72 1.14 26.13
CA ASP A 147 -0.70 2.20 25.89
C ASP A 147 -0.81 2.86 24.49
N ALA A 148 -2.03 2.99 23.95
CA ALA A 148 -2.28 3.58 22.64
C ALA A 148 -2.21 5.12 22.67
N THR A 149 -1.00 5.67 22.81
CA THR A 149 -0.73 7.07 22.48
C THR A 149 -0.89 7.26 20.97
N VAL A 150 -1.68 8.25 20.55
CA VAL A 150 -1.82 8.64 19.14
C VAL A 150 -0.42 8.99 18.62
N ARG A 151 0.20 8.06 17.89
CA ARG A 151 1.57 8.21 17.42
C ARG A 151 1.59 8.80 16.02
N LEU A 152 2.58 9.66 15.79
CA LEU A 152 2.88 10.40 14.55
C LEU A 152 2.75 9.60 13.23
N GLY A 153 2.78 8.26 13.27
CA GLY A 153 2.61 7.38 12.11
C GLY A 153 1.26 7.49 11.41
N ASP A 154 0.18 7.76 12.16
CA ASP A 154 -1.18 7.83 11.59
C ASP A 154 -1.34 9.04 10.66
N THR A 155 -0.77 10.18 11.06
CA THR A 155 -0.75 11.41 10.27
C THR A 155 0.08 11.24 8.99
N LEU A 156 1.13 10.42 9.07
CA LEU A 156 2.09 10.18 8.00
C LEU A 156 1.54 9.21 6.93
N VAL A 157 0.75 8.22 7.33
CA VAL A 157 0.03 7.32 6.40
C VAL A 157 -1.08 8.08 5.66
N VAL A 158 -1.81 8.97 6.35
CA VAL A 158 -2.83 9.83 5.72
C VAL A 158 -2.19 10.81 4.73
N LEU A 159 -1.05 11.41 5.07
CA LEU A 159 -0.29 12.26 4.14
C LEU A 159 0.25 11.48 2.94
N GLY A 160 0.74 10.25 3.15
CA GLY A 160 1.18 9.36 2.07
C GLY A 160 0.04 8.98 1.12
N ALA A 161 -1.15 8.69 1.66
CA ALA A 161 -2.34 8.38 0.88
C ALA A 161 -2.80 9.57 0.02
N LEU A 162 -2.79 10.79 0.57
CA LEU A 162 -3.15 12.01 -0.17
C LEU A 162 -2.18 12.33 -1.32
N ILE A 163 -0.88 12.06 -1.15
CA ILE A 163 0.13 12.27 -2.20
C ILE A 163 0.00 11.19 -3.29
N LEU A 164 -0.27 9.93 -2.91
CA LEU A 164 -0.53 8.85 -3.87
C LEU A 164 -1.75 9.18 -4.72
N GLU A 165 -2.89 9.51 -4.10
CA GLU A 165 -4.16 9.72 -4.81
C GLU A 165 -4.15 10.92 -5.76
N HIS A 166 -3.52 12.03 -5.38
CA HIS A 166 -3.42 13.17 -6.26
C HIS A 166 -2.63 12.84 -7.54
N SER A 167 -1.66 11.93 -7.43
CA SER A 167 -0.86 11.43 -8.55
C SER A 167 -1.65 10.50 -9.48
N TYR A 168 -2.53 9.63 -8.94
CA TYR A 168 -3.38 8.75 -9.75
C TYR A 168 -4.50 9.49 -10.47
N HIS A 169 -5.08 10.54 -9.87
CA HIS A 169 -6.13 11.32 -10.51
C HIS A 169 -5.60 12.10 -11.73
N PHE A 170 -4.39 12.67 -11.63
CA PHE A 170 -3.75 13.38 -12.74
C PHE A 170 -3.41 12.44 -13.91
N TYR A 171 -3.05 11.18 -13.62
CA TYR A 171 -2.78 10.16 -14.63
C TYR A 171 -4.04 9.71 -15.38
N TRP A 172 -5.18 9.60 -14.67
CA TRP A 172 -6.45 9.18 -15.26
C TRP A 172 -7.13 10.28 -16.11
N ASP A 173 -6.92 11.56 -15.78
CA ASP A 173 -7.47 12.68 -16.54
C ASP A 173 -6.69 13.00 -17.84
N HIS A 174 -5.48 12.46 -18.03
CA HIS A 174 -4.69 12.69 -19.24
C HIS A 174 -4.88 11.62 -20.33
N TYR A 175 -5.45 10.47 -19.96
CA TYR A 175 -5.66 9.32 -20.85
C TYR A 175 -7.14 9.05 -21.21
N ASN A 176 -8.05 9.93 -20.77
CA ASN A 176 -9.47 10.00 -21.17
C ASN A 176 -9.78 11.39 -21.73
#